data_AF-A0A946SV98-F1
#
_entry.id   AF-A0A946SV98-F1
#
_cell.length_a   1.000
_cell.length_b   1.000
_cell.length_c   1.000
_cell.angle_alpha   90.00
_cell.angle_beta   90.00
_cell.angle_gamma   90.00
#
_symmetry.space_group_name_H-M   'P 1'
#
loop_
_entity.id
_entity.type
_entity.pdbx_description
1 polymer ?
#
loop_
_entity_poly.entity_id
_entity_poly.type
_entity_poly.pdbx_seq_one_letter_code
_entity_poly.pdbx_strand_id
1 'polypeptide(L)' 'MNQFKIGEAAQLLGVSADTMRRWVDNGRCKAKRSTSGHRLVNGPDLA' A
#
# COMPACT_ATOMS: atom_id res chain seq x y z
N MET A 1 -13.80 2.70 5.48
CA MET A 1 -12.33 2.85 5.41
C MET A 1 -11.88 2.34 4.05
N ASN A 2 -11.28 3.18 3.21
CA ASN A 2 -10.85 2.77 1.87
C ASN A 2 -9.54 1.97 1.92
N GLN A 3 -9.49 0.93 1.10
CA GLN A 3 -8.30 0.11 0.88
C GLN A 3 -7.80 0.34 -0.54
N PHE A 4 -6.49 0.49 -0.68
CA PHE A 4 -5.83 0.78 -1.94
C PHE A 4 -4.87 -0.34 -2.29
N LYS A 5 -4.82 -0.74 -3.56
CA LYS A 5 -3.71 -1.58 -4.04
C LYS A 5 -2.41 -0.78 -3.94
N ILE A 6 -1.28 -1.48 -3.90
CA ILE A 6 0.07 -0.86 -3.86
C ILE A 6 0.22 0.21 -4.95
N GLY A 7 -0.26 -0.03 -6.17
CA GLY A 7 -0.16 0.94 -7.26
C GLY A 7 -1.02 2.19 -7.05
N GLU A 8 -2.22 2.04 -6.49
CA GLU A 8 -3.11 3.17 -6.19
C GLU A 8 -2.55 4.01 -5.04
N ALA A 9 -2.06 3.37 -3.98
CA ALA A 9 -1.36 4.02 -2.88
C ALA A 9 -0.12 4.79 -3.36
N ALA A 10 0.66 4.20 -4.27
CA ALA A 10 1.84 4.83 -4.85
C ALA A 10 1.48 6.09 -5.65
N GLN A 11 0.42 6.03 -6.48
CA GLN A 11 -0.08 7.20 -7.22
C GLN A 11 -0.55 8.32 -6.30
N LEU A 12 -1.30 7.99 -5.24
CA LEU A 12 -1.76 8.97 -4.25
C LEU A 12 -0.62 9.69 -3.55
N LEU A 13 0.47 8.97 -3.27
CA LEU A 13 1.65 9.50 -2.57
C LEU A 13 2.71 10.10 -3.50
N GLY A 14 2.51 10.04 -4.82
CA GLY A 14 3.49 10.53 -5.80
C GLY A 14 4.80 9.73 -5.81
N VAL A 15 4.77 8.47 -5.41
CA VAL A 15 5.95 7.57 -5.38
C VAL A 15 5.78 6.44 -6.39
N SER A 16 6.86 5.72 -6.69
CA SER A 16 6.79 4.51 -7.51
C SER A 16 6.19 3.33 -6.73
N ALA A 17 5.53 2.41 -7.44
CA ALA A 17 4.97 1.20 -6.83
C ALA A 17 6.04 0.35 -6.11
N ASP A 18 7.29 0.36 -6.59
CA ASP A 18 8.42 -0.30 -5.95
C ASP A 18 8.83 0.36 -4.62
N THR A 19 8.74 1.69 -4.55
CA THR A 19 8.96 2.42 -3.28
C THR A 19 7.89 2.03 -2.26
N MET A 20 6.62 2.02 -2.69
CA MET A 20 5.50 1.61 -1.85
C MET A 20 5.63 0.15 -1.39
N ARG A 21 6.06 -0.76 -2.28
CA ARG A 21 6.34 -2.17 -1.94
C ARG A 21 7.45 -2.28 -0.90
N ARG A 22 8.56 -1.55 -1.05
CA ARG A 22 9.66 -1.50 -0.06
C ARG A 22 9.20 -0.98 1.29
N TRP A 23 8.32 0.03 1.33
CA TRP A 23 7.79 0.54 2.59
C TRP A 23 6.96 -0.52 3.32
N VAL A 24 6.14 -1.27 2.57
CA VAL A 24 5.39 -2.39 3.14
C VAL A 24 6.31 -3.51 3.63
N ASP A 25 7.29 -3.90 2.82
CA ASP A 25 8.23 -4.97 3.18
C ASP A 25 9.13 -4.60 4.38
N ASN A 26 9.50 -3.32 4.51
CA ASN A 26 10.29 -2.81 5.64
C ASN A 26 9.41 -2.42 6.86
N GLY A 27 8.10 -2.64 6.81
CA GLY A 27 7.18 -2.35 7.91
C GLY A 27 6.89 -0.86 8.14
N ARG A 28 7.32 0.03 7.24
CA ARG A 28 6.98 1.46 7.25
C ARG A 28 5.50 1.71 6.94
N CYS A 29 4.84 0.78 6.24
CA CYS A 29 3.44 0.86 5.87
C CYS A 29 2.76 -0.51 6.05
N LYS A 30 1.60 -0.57 6.71
CA LYS A 30 0.84 -1.80 6.91
C LYS A 30 -0.01 -2.11 5.68
N ALA A 31 0.28 -3.25 5.07
CA ALA A 31 -0.60 -3.85 4.06
C ALA A 31 -1.19 -5.17 4.58
N LYS A 32 -2.43 -5.44 4.19
CA LYS A 32 -3.10 -6.74 4.38
C LYS A 32 -3.19 -7.48 3.05
N ARG A 33 -3.14 -8.80 3.08
CA ARG A 33 -3.47 -9.61 1.90
C ARG A 33 -4.98 -9.76 1.78
N SER A 34 -5.50 -9.48 0.60
CA SER A 34 -6.88 -9.81 0.21
C SER A 34 -7.01 -11.31 -0.03
N THR A 35 -8.24 -11.83 -0.01
CA THR A 35 -8.59 -13.19 -0.42
C THR A 35 -8.14 -13.50 -1.85
N SER A 36 -8.03 -12.50 -2.72
CA SER A 36 -7.50 -12.63 -4.08
C SER A 36 -5.97 -12.60 -4.17
N GLY A 37 -5.25 -12.52 -3.05
CA GLY A 37 -3.78 -12.52 -2.98
C GLY A 37 -3.11 -11.14 -3.15
N HIS A 38 -3.88 -10.08 -3.44
CA HIS A 38 -3.33 -8.72 -3.56
C HIS A 38 -2.99 -8.11 -2.19
N ARG A 39 -1.92 -7.30 -2.14
CA ARG A 39 -1.63 -6.43 -0.99
C ARG A 39 -2.49 -5.17 -1.05
N LEU A 40 -3.22 -4.90 0.02
CA LEU A 40 -4.09 -3.75 0.22
C LEU A 40 -3.59 -2.91 1.39
N VAL A 41 -3.46 -1.61 1.16
CA VAL A 41 -3.06 -0.61 2.16
C VAL A 41 -4.29 0.16 2.61
N ASN A 42 -4.42 0.41 3.90
CA ASN A 42 -5.51 1.24 4.43
C ASN A 42 -5.20 2.71 4.18
N GLY A 43 -6.18 3.50 3.73
CA GLY A 43 -6.01 4.95 3.54
C GLY A 43 -5.39 5.69 4.74
N PRO A 44 -5.81 5.44 6.00
CA PRO A 44 -5.19 6.05 7.18
C PRO A 44 -3.72 5.72 7.40
N ASP A 45 -3.19 4.66 6.79
CA ASP A 45 -1.78 4.26 6.89
C ASP A 45 -0.91 4.96 5.84
N LEU A 46 -1.53 5.74 4.94
CA LEU A 46 -0.84 6.56 3.92
C LEU A 46 -0.58 8.00 4.39
N ALA A 47 -1.02 8.38 5.59
CA ALA A 47 -0.88 9.73 6.15
C ALA A 47 0.30 9.85 7.13
#